data_AF-A0A094JNT1-F1
#
_entry.id   AF-A0A094JNT1-F1
#
_cell.length_a   1.000
_cell.length_b   1.000
_cell.length_c   1.000
_cell.angle_alpha   90.00
_cell.angle_beta   90.00
_cell.angle_gamma   90.00
#
_symmetry.space_group_name_H-M   'P 1'
#
loop_
_entity.id
_entity.type
_entity.pdbx_description
1 polymer ?
#
loop_
_entity_poly.entity_id
_entity_poly.type
_entity_poly.pdbx_seq_one_letter_code
_entity_poly.pdbx_strand_id
1 'polypeptide(L)'
;MAKVVVEAFKLTKPANHTTKITDLDKAGSWAREYIQTLEANGVTKNTEFMPKQSVTRGQFASFVVRAMDVKKEVSAADITAVKLVDQKTLEVTFNGELKEVKKRRLRHPRR
;
A
#
# COMPACT_ATOMS: atom_id res chain seq x y z
N MET A 1 7.50 -7.68 -14.99
CA MET A 1 6.59 -6.54 -14.77
C MET A 1 6.47 -6.15 -13.29
N ALA A 2 6.05 -7.06 -12.40
CA ALA A 2 5.72 -6.72 -10.99
C ALA A 2 6.78 -5.86 -10.27
N LYS A 3 8.06 -6.22 -10.39
CA LYS A 3 9.19 -5.47 -9.84
C LYS A 3 9.17 -3.98 -10.21
N VAL A 4 8.96 -3.67 -11.49
CA VAL A 4 8.98 -2.29 -12.01
C VAL A 4 7.89 -1.45 -11.34
N VAL A 5 6.67 -1.99 -11.22
CA VAL A 5 5.55 -1.27 -10.60
C VAL A 5 5.81 -1.05 -9.11
N VAL A 6 6.26 -2.08 -8.38
CA VAL A 6 6.53 -1.97 -6.94
C VAL A 6 7.64 -0.95 -6.66
N GLU A 7 8.74 -0.99 -7.43
CA GLU A 7 9.89 -0.11 -7.21
C GLU A 7 9.61 1.34 -7.63
N ALA A 8 8.88 1.55 -8.73
CA ALA A 8 8.53 2.87 -9.21
C ALA A 8 7.60 3.62 -8.24
N PHE A 9 6.61 2.93 -7.69
CA PHE A 9 5.64 3.50 -6.76
C PHE A 9 6.02 3.33 -5.28
N LYS A 10 7.20 2.75 -5.00
CA LYS A 10 7.70 2.47 -3.64
C LYS A 10 6.66 1.76 -2.78
N LEU A 11 5.99 0.76 -3.36
CA LEU A 11 4.94 0.00 -2.69
C LEU A 11 5.56 -0.90 -1.62
N THR A 12 4.85 -1.05 -0.51
CA THR A 12 5.25 -1.89 0.62
C THR A 12 4.11 -2.84 0.98
N LYS A 13 4.42 -4.02 1.50
CA LYS A 13 3.43 -4.95 2.05
C LYS A 13 3.58 -5.05 3.57
N PRO A 14 2.49 -5.24 4.33
CA PRO A 14 2.59 -5.52 5.75
C PRO A 14 3.30 -6.86 5.98
N ALA A 15 4.09 -6.97 7.06
CA ALA A 15 4.87 -8.17 7.37
C ALA A 15 4.00 -9.44 7.42
N ASN A 16 2.79 -9.31 7.97
CA ASN A 16 1.82 -10.41 8.14
C ASN A 16 0.90 -10.61 6.92
N HIS A 17 1.30 -10.15 5.73
CA HIS A 17 0.49 -10.33 4.52
C HIS A 17 0.47 -11.81 4.10
N THR A 18 -0.72 -12.43 4.19
CA THR A 18 -0.99 -13.75 3.62
C THR A 18 -1.51 -13.60 2.20
N THR A 19 -0.83 -14.25 1.26
CA THR A 19 -1.20 -14.17 -0.16
C THR A 19 -2.34 -15.12 -0.52
N LYS A 20 -3.23 -14.68 -1.40
CA LYS A 20 -4.29 -15.48 -2.03
C LYS A 20 -3.91 -15.95 -3.44
N ILE A 21 -2.69 -15.65 -3.88
CA ILE A 21 -2.18 -16.02 -5.20
C ILE A 21 -1.91 -17.53 -5.22
N THR A 22 -2.56 -18.28 -6.10
CA THR A 22 -2.51 -19.75 -6.13
C THR A 22 -1.34 -20.32 -6.94
N ASP A 23 -0.75 -19.52 -7.82
CA ASP A 23 0.31 -19.93 -8.75
C ASP A 23 1.64 -19.20 -8.51
N LEU A 24 1.87 -18.77 -7.27
CA LEU A 24 3.07 -18.04 -6.86
C LEU A 24 4.35 -18.88 -7.00
N ASP A 25 4.23 -20.20 -6.88
CA ASP A 25 5.32 -21.16 -7.08
C ASP A 25 5.88 -21.11 -8.50
N LYS A 26 5.03 -20.83 -9.50
CA LYS A 26 5.42 -20.69 -10.92
C LYS A 26 6.26 -19.44 -11.18
N ALA A 27 6.27 -18.48 -10.27
CA ALA A 27 7.11 -17.29 -10.35
C ALA A 27 8.53 -17.61 -9.90
N GLY A 28 9.52 -16.98 -10.55
CA GLY A 28 10.90 -17.02 -10.07
C GLY A 28 11.01 -16.44 -8.66
N SER A 29 11.90 -16.97 -7.83
CA SER A 29 12.01 -16.62 -6.40
C SER A 29 12.13 -15.10 -6.16
N TRP A 30 12.87 -14.40 -7.02
CA TRP A 30 13.03 -12.95 -6.97
C TRP A 30 11.72 -12.17 -7.19
N ALA A 31 10.75 -12.73 -7.92
CA ALA A 31 9.51 -12.06 -8.30
C ALA A 31 8.41 -12.21 -7.25
N ARG A 32 8.48 -13.25 -6.42
CA ARG A 32 7.40 -13.65 -5.51
C ARG A 32 7.02 -12.55 -4.54
N GLU A 33 8.02 -11.89 -3.96
CA GLU A 33 7.81 -10.79 -3.00
C GLU A 33 7.14 -9.58 -3.66
N TYR A 34 7.53 -9.25 -4.89
CA TYR A 34 6.91 -8.16 -5.64
C TYR A 34 5.46 -8.47 -6.00
N ILE A 35 5.14 -9.72 -6.36
CA ILE A 35 3.77 -10.15 -6.67
C ILE A 35 2.88 -10.02 -5.43
N GLN A 36 3.36 -10.51 -4.29
CA GLN A 36 2.65 -10.38 -3.01
C GLN A 36 2.46 -8.90 -2.62
N THR A 37 3.44 -8.05 -2.91
CA THR A 37 3.33 -6.61 -2.66
C THR A 37 2.26 -5.97 -3.53
N LEU A 38 2.18 -6.32 -4.81
CA LEU A 38 1.09 -5.85 -5.68
C LEU A 38 -0.28 -6.30 -5.18
N GLU A 39 -0.40 -7.53 -4.69
CA GLU A 39 -1.65 -8.07 -4.16
C GLU A 39 -2.06 -7.35 -2.87
N ALA A 40 -1.13 -7.16 -1.94
CA ALA A 40 -1.37 -6.45 -0.68
C ALA A 40 -1.88 -5.02 -0.88
N ASN A 41 -1.44 -4.38 -1.97
CA ASN A 41 -1.85 -3.03 -2.33
C ASN A 41 -3.06 -3.00 -3.29
N GLY A 42 -3.69 -4.15 -3.55
CA GLY A 42 -4.88 -4.25 -4.43
C GLY A 42 -4.62 -3.93 -5.90
N VAL A 43 -3.35 -3.93 -6.33
CA VAL A 43 -2.94 -3.67 -7.72
C VAL A 43 -3.24 -4.88 -8.59
N THR A 44 -3.00 -6.09 -8.07
CA THR A 44 -3.55 -7.33 -8.63
C THR A 44 -4.72 -7.82 -7.79
N LYS A 45 -5.76 -8.31 -8.45
CA LYS A 45 -7.01 -8.78 -7.81
C LYS A 45 -7.34 -10.24 -8.10
N ASN A 46 -6.65 -10.84 -9.08
CA ASN A 46 -6.89 -12.21 -9.48
C ASN A 46 -6.12 -13.16 -8.56
N THR A 47 -6.71 -14.33 -8.31
CA THR A 47 -6.07 -15.42 -7.56
C THR A 47 -4.97 -16.10 -8.39
N GLU A 48 -5.14 -16.21 -9.70
CA GLU A 48 -4.06 -16.63 -10.60
C GLU A 48 -3.35 -15.38 -11.16
N PHE A 49 -2.05 -15.27 -10.89
CA PHE A 49 -1.22 -14.16 -11.34
C PHE A 49 -0.62 -14.40 -12.73
N MET A 50 -0.42 -15.66 -13.11
CA MET A 50 0.16 -16.11 -14.37
C MET A 50 1.55 -15.49 -14.63
N PRO A 51 2.56 -15.73 -13.77
CA PRO A 51 3.83 -14.98 -13.77
C PRO A 51 4.67 -15.16 -15.04
N LYS A 52 4.41 -16.21 -15.84
CA LYS A 52 5.11 -16.50 -17.09
C LYS A 52 4.38 -15.95 -18.33
N GLN A 53 3.14 -15.47 -18.18
CA GLN A 53 2.40 -14.92 -19.30
C GLN A 53 2.85 -13.49 -19.64
N SER A 54 2.80 -13.18 -20.92
CA SER A 54 3.09 -11.84 -21.42
C SER A 54 1.98 -10.87 -20.98
N VAL A 55 2.40 -9.73 -20.45
CA VAL A 55 1.47 -8.66 -20.05
C VAL A 55 1.25 -7.73 -21.24
N THR A 56 -0.01 -7.48 -21.60
CA THR A 56 -0.35 -6.52 -22.66
C THR A 56 -0.19 -5.07 -22.17
N ARG A 57 -0.07 -4.12 -23.11
CA ARG A 57 0.05 -2.68 -22.77
C ARG A 57 -1.15 -2.18 -21.93
N GLY A 58 -2.36 -2.67 -22.23
CA GLY A 58 -3.57 -2.29 -21.48
C GLY A 58 -3.61 -2.88 -20.07
N GLN A 59 -3.16 -4.13 -19.91
CA GLN A 59 -3.02 -4.74 -18.58
C GLN A 59 -1.97 -4.00 -17.75
N PHE A 60 -0.83 -3.65 -18.36
CA PHE A 60 0.19 -2.86 -17.68
C PHE A 60 -0.34 -1.49 -17.24
N ALA A 61 -1.00 -0.74 -18.14
CA ALA A 61 -1.61 0.54 -17.80
C ALA A 61 -2.60 0.42 -16.63
N SER A 62 -3.38 -0.67 -16.59
CA SER A 62 -4.30 -0.94 -15.48
C SER A 62 -3.58 -1.14 -14.14
N PHE A 63 -2.40 -1.77 -14.13
CA PHE A 63 -1.58 -1.89 -12.93
C PHE A 63 -1.02 -0.55 -12.49
N VAL A 64 -0.56 0.28 -13.44
CA VAL A 64 -0.02 1.62 -13.15
C VAL A 64 -1.10 2.51 -12.52
N VAL A 65 -2.29 2.58 -13.10
CA VAL A 65 -3.41 3.37 -12.56
C VAL A 65 -3.75 2.93 -11.14
N ARG A 66 -3.87 1.62 -10.91
CA ARG A 66 -4.15 1.10 -9.56
C ARG A 66 -3.04 1.40 -8.57
N ALA A 67 -1.77 1.31 -8.99
CA ALA A 67 -0.63 1.65 -8.16
C ALA A 67 -0.61 3.13 -7.78
N MET A 68 -1.03 4.03 -8.68
CA MET A 68 -1.16 5.47 -8.39
C MET A 68 -2.27 5.76 -7.37
N ASP A 69 -3.34 4.95 -7.37
CA ASP A 69 -4.45 5.08 -6.43
C ASP A 69 -4.18 4.46 -5.05
N VAL A 70 -3.03 3.79 -4.86
CA VAL A 70 -2.64 3.25 -3.56
C VAL A 70 -2.39 4.41 -2.60
N LYS A 71 -3.36 4.61 -1.70
CA LYS A 71 -3.19 5.53 -0.57
C LYS A 71 -2.33 4.85 0.46
N LYS A 72 -1.18 5.44 0.75
CA LYS A 72 -0.32 5.01 1.86
C LYS A 72 -1.07 5.33 3.15
N GLU A 73 -1.78 4.34 3.69
CA GLU A 73 -2.42 4.50 4.98
C GLU A 73 -1.34 4.58 6.05
N VAL A 74 -1.44 5.62 6.88
CA VAL A 74 -0.52 5.82 8.00
C VAL A 74 -0.75 4.68 8.98
N SER A 75 0.26 3.83 9.14
CA SER A 75 0.21 2.69 10.05
C SER A 75 0.52 3.14 11.47
N ALA A 76 0.04 2.43 12.48
CA ALA A 76 0.44 2.65 13.87
C ALA A 76 1.96 2.54 14.07
N ALA A 77 2.66 1.81 13.19
CA ALA A 77 4.13 1.71 13.19
C ALA A 77 4.84 3.03 12.81
N ASP A 78 4.13 3.95 12.15
CA ASP A 78 4.68 5.26 11.79
C ASP A 78 4.61 6.25 12.97
N ILE A 79 3.90 5.91 14.05
CA ILE A 79 3.74 6.75 15.24
C ILE A 79 4.86 6.40 16.24
N THR A 80 5.78 7.34 16.47
CA THR A 80 6.92 7.13 17.39
C THR A 80 6.57 7.47 18.82
N ALA A 81 5.68 8.45 19.02
CA ALA A 81 5.23 8.83 20.34
C ALA A 81 3.86 9.49 20.27
N VAL A 82 3.04 9.21 21.29
CA VAL A 82 1.83 9.97 21.58
C VAL A 82 2.02 10.59 22.96
N LYS A 83 2.03 11.91 23.04
CA LYS A 83 2.13 12.67 24.29
C LYS A 83 0.82 13.39 24.57
N LEU A 84 0.42 13.39 25.84
CA LEU A 84 -0.67 14.22 26.33
C LEU A 84 -0.10 15.61 26.63
N VAL A 85 -0.60 16.65 25.96
CA VAL A 85 -0.15 18.04 26.18
C VAL A 85 -1.10 18.74 27.15
N ASP A 86 -2.41 18.48 27.07
CA ASP A 86 -3.43 19.00 27.99
C ASP A 86 -4.67 18.07 27.98
N GLN A 87 -5.68 18.35 28.81
CA GLN A 87 -6.93 17.57 28.93
C GLN A 87 -7.71 17.40 27.61
N LYS A 88 -7.42 18.22 26.59
CA LYS A 88 -8.08 18.17 25.27
C LYS A 88 -7.12 18.10 24.10
N THR A 89 -5.80 18.01 24.32
CA THR A 89 -4.80 18.05 23.26
C THR A 89 -3.81 16.90 23.37
N LEU A 90 -3.71 16.17 22.26
CA LEU A 90 -2.76 15.08 22.05
C LEU A 90 -1.76 15.52 20.98
N GLU A 91 -0.47 15.31 21.25
CA GLU A 91 0.61 15.49 20.28
C GLU A 91 1.07 14.11 19.79
N VAL A 92 1.13 13.94 18.48
CA VAL A 92 1.54 12.69 17.83
C VAL A 92 2.77 12.96 17.00
N THR A 93 3.88 12.30 17.35
CA THR A 93 5.13 12.35 16.60
C THR A 93 5.17 11.18 15.63
N PHE A 94 5.46 11.46 14.36
CA PHE A 94 5.55 10.46 13.29
C PHE A 94 7.00 10.30 12.82
N ASN A 95 7.36 9.09 12.38
CA ASN A 95 8.64 8.84 11.73
C ASN A 95 8.53 9.05 10.21
N GLY A 96 8.60 10.30 9.75
CA GLY A 96 8.67 10.63 8.32
C GLY A 96 7.85 11.84 7.86
N GLU A 97 7.94 12.17 6.57
CA GLU A 97 7.16 13.24 5.94
C GLU A 97 5.69 12.84 5.76
N LEU A 98 4.79 13.61 6.38
CA LEU A 98 3.37 13.55 6.09
C LEU A 98 3.11 14.28 4.77
N LYS A 99 2.61 13.57 3.74
CA LYS A 99 2.01 14.22 2.57
C LYS A 99 0.72 14.90 3.02
N GLU A 100 0.79 16.23 3.14
CA GLU A 100 -0.29 17.19 3.42
C GLU A 100 -1.57 16.61 4.08
N VAL A 101 -1.63 16.68 5.41
CA VAL A 101 -2.86 16.38 6.15
C VAL A 101 -3.82 17.57 5.98
N LYS A 102 -4.74 17.47 5.01
CA LYS A 102 -5.85 18.42 4.87
C LYS A 102 -6.70 18.36 6.15
N LYS A 103 -6.55 19.33 7.05
CA LYS A 103 -7.30 19.43 8.32
C LYS A 103 -8.81 19.42 8.04
N ARG A 104 -9.45 18.26 8.01
CA ARG A 104 -10.91 18.13 8.09
C ARG A 104 -11.30 18.37 9.54
N ARG A 105 -11.58 19.63 9.90
CA ARG A 105 -12.24 19.94 11.15
C ARG A 105 -13.62 19.28 11.10
N LEU A 106 -13.83 18.22 11.89
CA LEU A 106 -15.17 17.70 12.15
C LEU A 106 -15.96 18.84 12.82
N ARG A 107 -16.72 19.61 12.04
CA ARG A 107 -17.78 20.47 12.59
C ARG A 107 -18.85 19.53 13.11
N HIS A 108 -18.87 19.32 14.42
CA HIS A 108 -20.06 18.77 15.06
C HIS A 108 -21.21 19.75 14.80
N PRO A 109 -22.37 19.28 14.30
CA PRO A 109 -23.55 20.12 14.23
C PRO A 109 -23.93 20.51 15.66
N ARG A 110 -23.97 21.81 15.94
CA ARG A 110 -24.66 22.31 17.13
C ARG A 110 -26.14 22.02 16.92
N ARG A 111 -26.70 21.13 17.73
CA ARG A 111 -28.13 21.18 18.06
C ARG A 111 -28.35 22.30 19.05
#